data_AF-X1NMX4-F1
#
_entry.id   AF-X1NMX4-F1
#
_cell.length_a   1.000
_cell.length_b   1.000
_cell.length_c   1.000
_cell.angle_alpha   90.00
_cell.angle_beta   90.00
_cell.angle_gamma   90.00
#
_symmetry.space_group_name_H-M   'P 1'
#
loop_
_entity.id
_entity.type
_entity.pdbx_description
1 polymer ?
#
loop_
_entity_poly.entity_id
_entity_poly.type
_entity_poly.pdbx_seq_one_letter_code
_entity_poly.pdbx_strand_id
1 'polypeptide(L)' 'MGDTELVNESYAIGVDVGGTKIASALVNSKGKIVFRVEEPTTKGDAI' A
#
# COMPACT_ATOMS: atom_id res chain seq x y z
N MET A 1 1.99 35.84 -3.01
CA MET A 1 2.76 34.60 -3.18
C MET A 1 2.14 33.64 -2.18
N GLY A 2 1.23 32.79 -2.64
CA GLY A 2 0.35 32.02 -1.77
C GLY A 2 1.14 30.95 -1.04
N ASP A 3 0.93 30.86 0.27
CA ASP A 3 1.46 29.79 1.11
C ASP A 3 1.07 28.46 0.48
N THR A 4 2.07 27.66 0.10
CA THR A 4 1.84 26.29 -0.34
C THR A 4 1.45 25.53 0.91
N GLU A 5 0.15 25.42 1.19
CA GLU A 5 -0.33 24.49 2.20
C GLU A 5 0.18 23.11 1.81
N LEU A 6 1.09 22.58 2.64
CA LEU A 6 1.41 21.16 2.62
C LEU A 6 0.10 20.45 2.98
N VAL A 7 -0.59 19.97 1.94
CA VAL A 7 -1.78 19.14 2.13
C VAL A 7 -1.30 17.91 2.89
N ASN A 8 -1.59 17.88 4.18
CA ASN A 8 -1.21 16.79 5.06
C ASN A 8 -2.12 15.60 4.75
N GLU A 9 -1.92 15.01 3.57
CA GLU A 9 -2.73 13.91 3.07
C GLU A 9 -2.35 12.64 3.84
N SER A 10 -3.32 12.11 4.59
CA SER A 10 -3.15 10.84 5.28
C SER A 10 -3.33 9.69 4.31
N TYR A 11 -2.46 8.69 4.46
CA TYR A 11 -2.50 7.46 3.68
C TYR A 11 -2.60 6.25 4.61
N ALA A 12 -3.21 5.18 4.08
CA ALA A 12 -3.23 3.86 4.69
C ALA A 12 -2.58 2.86 3.72
N ILE A 13 -1.91 1.85 4.28
CA ILE A 13 -1.43 0.70 3.51
C ILE A 13 -2.29 -0.49 3.85
N GLY A 14 -2.93 -1.06 2.83
CA GLY A 14 -3.60 -2.36 2.93
C GLY A 14 -2.68 -3.45 2.41
N VAL A 15 -2.52 -4.54 3.16
CA VAL A 15 -1.75 -5.71 2.76
C VAL A 15 -2.65 -6.95 2.82
N ASP A 16 -2.74 -7.66 1.71
CA ASP A 16 -3.44 -8.94 1.58
C ASP A 16 -2.40 -10.05 1.30
N VAL A 17 -2.26 -10.97 2.25
CA VAL A 17 -1.26 -12.05 2.21
C VAL A 17 -1.96 -13.34 1.80
N GLY A 18 -1.85 -13.69 0.53
CA GLY A 18 -2.29 -14.97 0.00
C GLY A 18 -1.16 -16.01 -0.03
N GLY A 19 -1.53 -17.28 -0.21
CA GLY A 19 -0.56 -18.37 -0.29
C GLY A 19 0.40 -18.30 -1.50
N THR A 20 0.02 -17.57 -2.56
CA THR A 20 0.82 -17.48 -3.80
C THR A 20 1.31 -16.07 -4.10
N LYS A 21 0.61 -15.04 -3.63
CA LYS A 21 0.97 -13.63 -3.82
C LYS A 21 0.66 -12.82 -2.57
N ILE A 22 1.44 -11.77 -2.37
CA ILE A 22 1.18 -10.68 -1.44
C ILE A 22 0.77 -9.46 -2.28
N ALA A 23 -0.45 -8.98 -2.09
CA ALA A 23 -0.91 -7.73 -2.69
C ALA A 23 -0.81 -6.60 -1.66
N SER A 24 -0.30 -5.44 -2.07
CA SER A 24 -0.24 -4.24 -1.23
C SER A 24 -0.79 -3.04 -1.99
N ALA A 25 -1.56 -2.19 -1.29
CA ALA A 25 -2.14 -0.99 -1.86
C ALA A 25 -1.96 0.21 -0.93
N LEU A 26 -1.58 1.34 -1.52
CA LEU A 26 -1.62 2.65 -0.85
C LEU A 26 -2.99 3.28 -1.11
N VAL A 27 -3.69 3.63 -0.04
CA VAL A 27 -5.04 4.20 -0.08
C VAL A 27 -5.00 5.60 0.53
N ASN A 28 -5.55 6.58 -0.16
CA ASN A 28 -5.64 7.94 0.37
C ASN A 28 -6.88 8.14 1.25
N SER A 29 -6.99 9.31 1.88
CA SER A 29 -8.11 9.67 2.78
C SER A 29 -9.51 9.63 2.15
N LYS A 30 -9.60 9.61 0.80
CA LYS A 30 -10.87 9.45 0.07
C LYS A 30 -11.23 7.98 -0.17
N GLY A 31 -10.44 7.03 0.34
CA GLY A 31 -10.61 5.60 0.09
C GLY A 31 -10.16 5.17 -1.31
N LYS A 32 -9.43 6.01 -2.05
CA LYS A 32 -8.94 5.67 -3.39
C LYS A 32 -7.60 4.97 -3.30
N ILE A 33 -7.46 3.83 -4.00
CA ILE A 33 -6.15 3.22 -4.24
C ILE A 33 -5.36 4.12 -5.20
N VAL A 34 -4.24 4.66 -4.72
CA VAL A 34 -3.34 5.52 -5.50
C VAL A 34 -2.11 4.77 -6.01
N PHE A 35 -1.76 3.65 -5.37
CA PHE A 35 -0.69 2.76 -5.81
C PHE A 35 -1.03 1.32 -5.42
N ARG A 36 -0.61 0.36 -6.25
CA ARG A 36 -0.74 -1.08 -5.98
C ARG A 36 0.47 -1.81 -6.51
N VAL A 37 0.94 -2.79 -5.74
CA VAL A 37 1.97 -3.75 -6.14
C VAL A 37 1.53 -5.16 -5.74
N GLU A 38 2.00 -6.15 -6.50
CA GLU A 38 1.84 -7.56 -6.18
C GLU A 38 3.19 -8.25 -6.31
N GLU A 39 3.54 -9.06 -5.33
CA GLU A 39 4.77 -9.85 -5.32
C GLU A 39 4.44 -11.33 -5.04
N PRO A 40 5.21 -12.29 -5.60
CA PRO A 40 5.05 -13.70 -5.26
C PRO A 40 5.30 -13.95 -3.76
N THR A 41 4.43 -14.75 -3.13
CA THR A 41 4.69 -15.23 -1.78
C THR A 41 5.80 -16.28 -1.86
N THR A 42 6.99 -15.94 -1.38
CA THR A 42 8.08 -16.91 -1.30
C THR A 42 7.91 -17.72 -0.02
N LYS A 43 7.68 -19.03 -0.16
CA LYS A 43 7.70 -19.95 0.97
C LYS A 43 9.15 -20.42 1.18
N GLY A 44 9.73 -20.10 2.33
CA GLY A 44 10.91 -20.80 2.84
C GLY A 44 10.44 -21.80 3.89
N ASP A 45 10.92 -23.03 3.84
CA ASP A 45 10.78 -23.93 4.99
C ASP A 45 11.69 -23.42 6.11
N ALA A 46 11.23 -23.49 7.36
CA ALA A 46 12.08 -23.19 8.51
C ALA A 46 13.20 -24.23 8.56
N ILE A 47 14.45 -23.76 8.62
CA ILE A 47 15.65 -24.60 8.78
C ILE A 47 15.77 -25.02 10.25
#